data_AF-A0A6M0Q3G8-F1
#
_entry.id   AF-A0A6M0Q3G8-F1
#
_cell.length_a   1.000
_cell.length_b   1.000
_cell.length_c   1.000
_cell.angle_alpha   90.00
_cell.angle_beta   90.00
_cell.angle_gamma   90.00
#
_symmetry.space_group_name_H-M   'P 1'
#
loop_
_entity.id
_entity.type
_entity.pdbx_description
1 polymer ?
#
loop_
_entity_poly.entity_id
_entity_poly.type
_entity_poly.pdbx_seq_one_letter_code
_entity_poly.pdbx_strand_id
1 'polypeptide(L)' 'MLLTEMKNVTLTNLNGDPVAISDYKGKNTLIFMWASW' A
#
# COMPACT_ATOMS: atom_id res chain seq x y z
N MET A 1 2.18 9.40 -11.70
CA MET A 1 2.73 9.00 -10.39
C MET A 1 2.26 7.58 -10.13
N LEU A 2 3.11 6.63 -9.69
CA LEU A 2 2.79 5.20 -9.65
C LEU A 2 1.45 4.88 -8.94
N LEU A 3 1.19 5.56 -7.82
CA LEU A 3 -0.04 5.42 -7.01
C LEU A 3 -1.33 5.89 -7.71
N THR A 4 -1.23 6.60 -8.83
CA THR A 4 -2.38 7.06 -9.62
C THR A 4 -2.86 6.00 -10.61
N GLU A 5 -1.94 5.18 -11.14
CA GLU A 5 -2.22 4.16 -12.16
C GLU A 5 -2.48 2.77 -11.56
N MET A 6 -1.99 2.50 -10.34
CA MET A 6 -2.21 1.23 -9.67
C MET A 6 -3.67 1.08 -9.24
N LYS A 7 -4.20 -0.14 -9.42
CA LYS A 7 -5.47 -0.55 -8.82
C LYS A 7 -5.40 -0.31 -7.31
N ASN A 8 -6.48 0.22 -6.73
CA ASN A 8 -6.55 0.37 -5.28
C ASN A 8 -6.60 -1.02 -4.64
N VAL A 9 -5.58 -1.36 -3.86
CA VAL A 9 -5.48 -2.62 -3.12
C VAL A 9 -5.63 -2.31 -1.64
N THR A 10 -6.41 -3.14 -0.95
CA THR A 10 -6.56 -3.10 0.50
C THR A 10 -5.84 -4.31 1.10
N LEU A 11 -4.97 -4.06 2.08
CA LEU A 11 -4.27 -5.08 2.85
C LEU A 11 -4.49 -4.85 4.34
N THR A 12 -4.29 -5.89 5.13
CA THR A 12 -4.30 -5.80 6.59
C THR A 12 -2.93 -5.36 7.08
N ASN A 13 -2.88 -4.32 7.92
CA ASN A 13 -1.65 -3.88 8.56
C ASN A 13 -1.27 -4.75 9.78
N LEU A 14 -0.18 -4.40 10.46
CA LEU A 14 0.30 -5.13 11.65
C LEU A 14 -0.64 -5.05 12.86
N ASN A 15 -1.55 -4.07 12.90
CA ASN A 15 -2.55 -3.90 13.96
C ASN A 15 -3.87 -4.63 13.64
N GLY A 16 -4.00 -5.22 12.45
CA GLY A 16 -5.25 -5.84 11.99
C GLY A 16 -6.19 -4.89 11.24
N ASP A 17 -5.81 -3.61 11.05
CA ASP A 17 -6.66 -2.65 10.36
C ASP A 17 -6.56 -2.79 8.83
N PRO A 18 -7.66 -2.59 8.10
CA PRO A 18 -7.61 -2.46 6.65
C PRO A 18 -6.93 -1.14 6.25
N VAL A 19 -5.97 -1.23 5.34
CA VAL A 19 -5.25 -0.09 4.77
C VAL A 19 -5.26 -0.18 3.25
N ALA A 20 -5.62 0.91 2.58
CA ALA A 20 -5.66 0.99 1.13
C ALA A 20 -4.47 1.79 0.56
N ILE A 21 -4.03 1.44 -0.65
CA ILE A 21 -3.00 2.21 -1.38
C ILE A 21 -3.41 3.69 -1.54
N SER A 22 -4.71 3.95 -1.72
CA SER A 22 -5.26 5.31 -1.83
C SER A 22 -4.99 6.20 -0.62
N ASP A 23 -4.78 5.63 0.57
CA ASP A 23 -4.58 6.37 1.83
C ASP A 23 -3.22 7.10 1.86
N TYR A 24 -2.33 6.76 0.91
CA TYR A 24 -0.99 7.33 0.76
C TYR A 24 -0.85 8.27 -0.44
N LYS A 25 -1.93 8.59 -1.17
CA LYS A 25 -1.88 9.55 -2.28
C LYS A 25 -1.37 10.92 -1.80
N GLY A 26 -0.47 11.51 -2.59
CA GLY A 26 0.20 12.77 -2.24
C GLY A 26 1.40 12.63 -1.31
N LYS A 27 1.73 11.40 -0.86
CA LYS A 27 2.93 11.11 -0.07
C LYS A 27 3.98 10.38 -0.92
N ASN A 28 5.25 10.63 -0.64
CA ASN A 28 6.34 9.81 -1.15
C ASN A 28 6.25 8.42 -0.51
N THR A 29 5.87 7.43 -1.30
CA THR A 29 5.52 6.09 -0.80
C THR A 29 6.37 5.04 -1.48
N LEU A 30 6.98 4.16 -0.69
CA LEU A 30 7.72 2.99 -1.17
C LEU A 30 6.85 1.75 -1.00
N ILE A 31 6.71 0.97 -2.06
CA ILE A 31 6.14 -0.38 -1.98
C ILE A 31 7.30 -1.37 -1.85
N PHE A 32 7.33 -2.08 -0.74
CA PHE A 32 8.32 -3.11 -0.44
C PHE A 32 7.63 -4.48 -0.34
N MET A 33 7.89 -5.34 -1.33
CA MET A 33 7.35 -6.70 -1.37
C MET A 33 8.45 -7.68 -0.98
N TRP A 34 8.17 -8.54 -0.02
CA TRP A 34 9.10 -9.55 0.47
C TRP A 34 8.34 -10.78 0.95
N ALA A 35 9.05 -11.89 1.09
CA ALA A 35 8.59 -13.09 1.75
C ALA A 35 9.75 -13.69 2.55
N SER A 36 9.43 -14.51 3.56
CA SER A 36 10.42 -15.08 4.48
C SER A 36 11.18 -16.28 3.94
N TRP A 37 10.83 -16.75 2.75
CA TRP A 37 11.38 -17.95 2.12
C TRP A 37 12.40 -17.60 1.04
#